data_AF-A0A0G1F7E7-F1
#
_entry.id   AF-A0A0G1F7E7-F1
#
_cell.length_a   1.000
_cell.length_b   1.000
_cell.length_c   1.000
_cell.angle_alpha   90.00
_cell.angle_beta   90.00
_cell.angle_gamma   90.00
#
_symmetry.space_group_name_H-M   'P 1'
#
loop_
_entity.id
_entity.type
_entity.pdbx_description
1 polymer ?
#
loop_
_entity_poly.entity_id
_entity_poly.type
_entity_poly.pdbx_seq_one_letter_code
_entity_poly.pdbx_strand_id
1 'polypeptide(L)'
;MGKMRAWLIIFMEITSKQQILKRRKEIEQELVDMLKKTKSPFSLEHIKDIIFHEEDNDDMQKIIAVFDRGGDTSELSNILELASDAWNYFPHKIIGGLSPAEKLLEYQNKQKKK
;
A
#
# COMPACT_ATOMS: atom_id res chain seq x y z
N MET A 1 -2.81 20.35 9.70
CA MET A 1 -2.84 19.28 10.72
C MET A 1 -2.70 17.93 10.02
N GLY A 2 -1.46 17.56 9.65
CA GLY A 2 -1.15 16.20 9.21
C GLY A 2 -0.96 15.36 10.47
N LYS A 3 -1.90 14.45 10.75
CA LYS A 3 -1.70 13.48 11.83
C LYS A 3 -0.48 12.64 11.44
N MET A 4 0.54 12.63 12.29
CA MET A 4 1.73 11.78 12.13
C MET A 4 1.30 10.34 11.87
N ARG A 5 1.44 9.88 10.62
CA ARG A 5 1.17 8.51 10.18
C ARG A 5 2.33 7.55 10.52
N ALA A 6 3.46 8.09 11.00
CA ALA A 6 4.68 7.35 11.32
C ALA A 6 4.52 6.25 12.41
N TRP A 7 3.49 6.32 13.27
CA TRP A 7 3.26 5.30 14.31
C TRP A 7 2.54 4.03 13.82
N LEU A 8 1.99 4.01 12.59
CA LEU A 8 1.27 2.84 12.07
C LEU A 8 2.18 1.75 11.48
N ILE A 9 3.45 2.08 11.23
CA ILE A 9 4.40 1.19 10.53
C ILE A 9 4.75 -0.05 11.37
N ILE A 10 4.57 0.01 12.70
CA ILE A 10 4.98 -1.08 13.62
C ILE A 10 3.79 -1.90 14.16
N PHE A 11 2.56 -1.37 14.18
CA PHE A 11 1.35 -2.13 14.51
C PHE A 11 0.15 -1.65 13.69
N MET A 12 -0.21 -2.39 12.63
CA MET A 12 -1.49 -2.20 11.96
C MET A 12 -2.63 -2.66 12.89
N GLU A 13 -3.41 -1.71 13.43
CA GLU A 13 -4.62 -2.02 14.19
C GLU A 13 -5.78 -2.35 13.25
N ILE A 14 -5.87 -3.62 12.87
CA ILE A 14 -6.91 -4.12 11.97
C ILE A 14 -8.02 -4.78 12.79
N THR A 15 -9.24 -4.29 12.64
CA THR A 15 -10.39 -4.78 13.40
C THR A 15 -11.42 -5.49 12.52
N SER A 16 -11.49 -5.17 11.22
CA SER A 16 -12.50 -5.72 10.33
C SER A 16 -12.09 -5.64 8.85
N LYS A 17 -12.73 -6.48 8.03
CA LYS A 17 -12.59 -6.44 6.57
C LYS A 17 -13.12 -5.12 5.97
N GLN A 18 -14.17 -4.54 6.55
CA GLN A 18 -14.73 -3.26 6.10
C GLN A 18 -13.72 -2.11 6.27
N GLN A 19 -12.97 -2.10 7.38
CA GLN A 19 -11.88 -1.13 7.59
C GLN A 19 -10.82 -1.24 6.49
N ILE A 20 -10.40 -2.47 6.16
CA ILE A 20 -9.41 -2.73 5.08
C ILE A 20 -9.93 -2.20 3.75
N LEU A 21 -11.17 -2.52 3.38
CA LEU A 21 -11.77 -2.08 2.11
C LEU A 21 -11.93 -0.56 2.04
N LYS A 22 -12.26 0.09 3.17
CA LYS A 22 -12.31 1.56 3.24
C LYS A 22 -10.92 2.16 3.02
N ARG A 23 -9.90 1.66 3.74
CA ARG A 23 -8.53 2.15 3.59
C ARG A 23 -8.00 1.91 2.17
N ARG A 24 -8.34 0.78 1.56
CA ARG A 24 -8.02 0.47 0.16
C ARG A 24 -8.48 1.57 -0.80
N LYS A 25 -9.73 2.03 -0.67
CA LYS A 25 -10.27 3.12 -1.49
C LYS A 25 -9.57 4.46 -1.26
N GLU A 26 -9.22 4.76 -0.01
CA GLU A 26 -8.45 5.96 0.33
C GLU A 26 -7.07 5.92 -0.33
N ILE A 27 -6.38 4.77 -0.28
CA ILE A 27 -5.08 4.56 -0.92
C ILE A 27 -5.18 4.68 -2.45
N GLU A 28 -6.21 4.10 -3.07
CA GLU A 28 -6.43 4.25 -4.52
C GLU A 28 -6.56 5.72 -4.92
N GLN A 29 -7.28 6.52 -4.14
CA GLN A 29 -7.42 7.96 -4.37
C GLN A 29 -6.09 8.69 -4.15
N GLU A 30 -5.40 8.42 -3.04
CA GLU A 30 -4.08 8.99 -2.73
C GLU A 30 -3.05 8.68 -3.84
N LEU A 31 -3.06 7.45 -4.39
CA LEU A 31 -2.22 7.04 -5.52
C LEU A 31 -2.56 7.79 -6.81
N VAL A 32 -3.84 7.91 -7.17
CA VAL A 32 -4.25 8.65 -8.37
C VAL A 32 -3.84 10.13 -8.27
N ASP A 33 -4.01 10.74 -7.09
CA ASP A 33 -3.64 12.12 -6.88
C ASP A 33 -2.12 12.32 -6.92
N MET A 34 -1.35 11.38 -6.35
CA MET A 34 0.11 11.38 -6.44
C MET A 34 0.60 11.17 -7.88
N LEU A 35 -0.02 10.27 -8.65
CA LEU A 35 0.30 10.06 -10.08
C LEU A 35 0.05 11.34 -10.88
N LYS A 36 -1.05 12.06 -10.63
CA LYS A 36 -1.34 13.35 -11.29
C LYS A 36 -0.35 14.44 -10.87
N LYS A 37 -0.06 14.55 -9.58
CA LYS A 37 0.86 15.55 -9.01
C LYS A 37 2.27 15.38 -9.58
N THR A 38 2.74 14.14 -9.60
CA THR A 38 4.01 13.77 -10.23
C THR A 38 3.91 13.74 -11.75
N LYS A 39 2.72 13.88 -12.35
CA LYS A 39 2.42 13.73 -13.79
C LYS A 39 2.83 12.37 -14.38
N SER A 40 3.00 11.36 -13.54
CA SER A 40 3.51 10.02 -13.90
C SER A 40 2.77 9.45 -15.12
N PRO A 41 3.46 8.80 -16.08
CA PRO A 41 2.83 8.19 -17.24
C PRO A 41 2.09 6.88 -16.90
N PHE A 42 2.28 6.36 -15.69
CA PHE A 42 1.69 5.10 -15.24
C PHE A 42 0.29 5.28 -14.68
N SER A 43 -0.48 4.19 -14.68
CA SER A 43 -1.83 4.14 -14.13
C SER A 43 -1.85 3.49 -12.75
N LEU A 44 -2.95 3.68 -12.02
CA LEU A 44 -3.21 2.94 -10.77
C LEU A 44 -3.15 1.42 -10.98
N GLU A 45 -3.67 0.93 -12.12
CA GLU A 45 -3.67 -0.50 -12.43
C GLU A 45 -2.26 -1.05 -12.63
N HIS A 46 -1.31 -0.25 -13.13
CA HIS A 46 0.10 -0.67 -13.20
C HIS A 46 0.69 -0.92 -11.81
N ILE A 47 0.40 -0.05 -10.84
CA ILE A 47 0.85 -0.22 -9.45
C ILE A 47 0.23 -1.47 -8.82
N LYS A 48 -1.07 -1.68 -9.03
CA LYS A 48 -1.76 -2.90 -8.56
C LYS A 48 -1.18 -4.17 -9.18
N ASP A 49 -0.82 -4.12 -10.46
CA ASP A 49 -0.22 -5.24 -11.18
C ASP A 49 1.15 -5.60 -10.63
N ILE A 50 2.00 -4.58 -10.36
CA ILE A 50 3.30 -4.77 -9.68
C ILE A 50 3.11 -5.50 -8.34
N ILE A 51 2.18 -5.01 -7.50
CA ILE A 51 1.93 -5.61 -6.17
C ILE A 51 1.35 -7.02 -6.29
N PHE A 52 0.40 -7.22 -7.20
CA PHE A 52 -0.24 -8.53 -7.33
C PHE A 52 0.74 -9.58 -7.82
N HIS A 53 1.64 -9.21 -8.74
CA HIS A 53 2.62 -10.11 -9.35
C HIS A 53 4.01 -10.03 -8.73
N GLU A 54 4.14 -9.53 -7.51
CA GLU A 54 5.44 -9.47 -6.84
C GLU A 54 6.07 -10.86 -6.67
N GLU A 55 7.37 -10.92 -6.91
CA GLU A 55 8.22 -12.09 -6.72
C GLU A 55 9.00 -11.98 -5.40
N ASP A 56 9.39 -10.76 -5.02
CA ASP A 56 10.08 -10.45 -3.77
C ASP A 56 9.86 -9.00 -3.29
N ASN A 57 10.41 -8.68 -2.12
CA ASN A 57 10.28 -7.34 -1.52
C ASN A 57 10.98 -6.23 -2.32
N ASP A 58 11.92 -6.55 -3.21
CA ASP A 58 12.58 -5.53 -4.03
C ASP A 58 11.60 -4.96 -5.07
N ASP A 59 10.49 -5.65 -5.37
CA ASP A 59 9.40 -5.12 -6.18
C ASP A 59 8.70 -3.91 -5.57
N MET A 60 8.84 -3.69 -4.26
CA MET A 60 8.40 -2.43 -3.64
C MET A 60 9.14 -1.22 -4.22
N GLN A 61 10.41 -1.38 -4.63
CA GLN A 61 11.17 -0.31 -5.29
C GLN A 61 10.59 0.06 -6.65
N LYS A 62 9.98 -0.90 -7.36
CA LYS A 62 9.30 -0.63 -8.64
C LYS A 62 8.12 0.32 -8.44
N ILE A 63 7.40 0.21 -7.32
CA ILE A 63 6.30 1.13 -6.96
C ILE A 63 6.83 2.54 -6.71
N ILE A 64 7.95 2.67 -6.00
CA ILE A 64 8.57 3.98 -5.73
C ILE A 64 9.04 4.62 -7.04
N ALA A 65 9.65 3.82 -7.93
CA ALA A 65 10.14 4.26 -9.24
C ALA A 65 9.02 4.76 -10.18
N VAL A 66 7.77 4.32 -9.99
CA VAL A 66 6.60 4.88 -10.73
C VAL A 66 6.43 6.38 -10.49
N PHE A 67 6.88 6.88 -9.34
CA PHE A 67 6.78 8.28 -8.94
C PHE A 67 8.09 9.05 -9.09
N ASP A 68 9.24 8.36 -9.22
CA ASP A 68 10.55 9.00 -9.31
C ASP A 68 10.81 9.63 -10.68
N ARG A 69 11.28 10.88 -10.67
CA ARG A 69 11.60 11.68 -11.86
C ARG A 69 13.02 12.25 -11.86
N GLY A 70 13.86 11.87 -10.89
CA GLY A 70 15.26 12.30 -10.86
C GLY A 70 15.45 13.81 -10.74
N GLY A 71 14.75 14.48 -9.82
CA GLY A 71 14.94 15.93 -9.62
C GLY A 71 14.32 16.56 -8.38
N ASP A 72 13.22 16.02 -7.84
CA ASP A 72 12.54 16.57 -6.66
C ASP A 72 12.24 15.48 -5.63
N THR A 73 12.95 15.52 -4.51
CA THR A 73 12.79 14.57 -3.39
C THR A 73 11.80 15.07 -2.34
N SER A 74 11.17 16.24 -2.51
CA SER A 74 10.26 16.81 -1.53
C SER A 74 9.04 15.92 -1.24
N GLU A 75 8.65 15.10 -2.21
CA GLU A 75 7.54 14.14 -2.09
C GLU A 75 7.98 12.74 -1.71
N LEU A 76 9.29 12.47 -1.56
CA LEU A 76 9.81 11.12 -1.35
C LEU A 76 9.22 10.47 -0.09
N SER A 77 9.07 11.22 1.00
CA SER A 77 8.43 10.71 2.22
C SER A 77 6.98 10.29 1.97
N ASN A 78 6.22 11.10 1.24
CA ASN A 78 4.82 10.80 0.92
C ASN A 78 4.71 9.57 0.00
N ILE A 79 5.64 9.45 -0.96
CA ILE A 79 5.72 8.31 -1.88
C ILE A 79 6.04 7.02 -1.12
N LEU A 80 7.03 7.04 -0.22
CA LEU A 80 7.40 5.88 0.58
C LEU A 80 6.26 5.42 1.50
N GLU A 81 5.59 6.36 2.16
CA GLU A 81 4.40 6.04 2.96
C GLU A 81 3.29 5.41 2.11
N LEU A 82 3.01 5.99 0.95
CA LEU A 82 1.96 5.53 0.06
C LEU A 82 2.27 4.18 -0.59
N ALA A 83 3.53 3.94 -0.95
CA ALA A 83 3.99 2.65 -1.46
C ALA A 83 3.85 1.56 -0.39
N SER A 84 4.24 1.86 0.85
CA SER A 84 4.06 0.94 1.99
C SER A 84 2.59 0.65 2.26
N ASP A 85 1.73 1.67 2.23
CA ASP A 85 0.29 1.49 2.38
C ASP A 85 -0.30 0.62 1.26
N ALA A 86 0.06 0.88 0.00
CA ALA A 86 -0.38 0.08 -1.14
C ALA A 86 0.06 -1.39 -0.98
N TRP A 87 1.33 -1.62 -0.61
CA TRP A 87 1.87 -2.94 -0.33
C TRP A 87 1.07 -3.66 0.77
N ASN A 88 0.70 -2.98 1.85
CA ASN A 88 0.01 -3.62 2.98
C ASN A 88 -1.48 -3.90 2.73
N TYR A 89 -2.14 -3.10 1.89
CA TYR A 89 -3.60 -3.13 1.72
C TYR A 89 -4.10 -3.70 0.39
N PHE A 90 -3.23 -3.83 -0.63
CA PHE A 90 -3.59 -4.45 -1.90
C PHE A 90 -3.31 -5.96 -1.93
N PRO A 91 -4.05 -6.73 -2.74
CA PRO A 91 -3.85 -8.18 -2.88
C PRO A 91 -2.50 -8.56 -3.47
N HIS A 92 -1.91 -9.65 -2.97
CA HIS A 92 -0.68 -10.27 -3.49
C HIS A 92 -0.96 -11.69 -3.92
N LYS A 93 -0.42 -12.12 -5.07
CA LYS A 93 -0.61 -13.47 -5.59
C LYS A 93 -0.02 -14.53 -4.68
N ILE A 94 1.16 -14.28 -4.09
CA ILE A 94 1.90 -15.28 -3.29
C ILE A 94 1.16 -15.70 -2.01
N ILE A 95 0.32 -14.82 -1.45
CA ILE A 95 -0.49 -15.11 -0.25
C ILE A 95 -1.95 -15.41 -0.58
N GLY A 96 -2.22 -15.85 -1.82
CA GLY A 96 -3.52 -16.34 -2.27
C GLY A 96 -4.51 -15.24 -2.65
N GLY A 97 -4.02 -14.10 -3.15
CA GLY A 97 -4.85 -12.95 -3.52
C GLY A 97 -5.42 -12.18 -2.33
N LEU A 98 -4.79 -12.31 -1.16
CA LEU A 98 -5.08 -11.51 0.02
C LEU A 98 -4.02 -10.42 0.17
N SER A 99 -4.33 -9.35 0.91
CA SER A 99 -3.31 -8.40 1.34
C SER A 99 -2.68 -8.82 2.69
N PRO A 100 -1.49 -8.31 3.04
CA PRO A 100 -0.91 -8.45 4.38
C PRO A 100 -1.92 -8.05 5.48
N ALA A 101 -2.68 -6.97 5.27
CA ALA A 101 -3.75 -6.55 6.15
C ALA A 101 -4.81 -7.65 6.38
N GLU A 102 -5.25 -8.30 5.30
CA GLU A 102 -6.25 -9.38 5.37
C GLU A 102 -5.67 -10.63 6.04
N LYS A 103 -4.40 -10.96 5.79
CA LYS A 103 -3.70 -12.06 6.47
C LYS A 103 -3.57 -11.83 7.98
N LEU A 104 -3.24 -10.61 8.40
CA LEU A 104 -3.17 -10.27 9.82
C LEU A 104 -4.54 -10.43 10.50
N LEU A 105 -5.62 -9.97 9.85
CA LEU A 105 -6.98 -10.15 10.37
C LEU A 105 -7.37 -11.64 10.46
N GLU A 106 -7.01 -12.44 9.45
CA GLU A 106 -7.24 -13.89 9.46
C GLU A 106 -6.55 -14.55 10.66
N TYR A 107 -5.28 -14.20 10.89
CA TYR A 107 -4.51 -14.71 12.02
C TYR A 107 -5.11 -14.33 13.38
N GLN A 108 -5.48 -13.06 13.57
CA GLN A 108 -6.13 -12.58 14.79
C GLN A 108 -7.46 -13.33 15.07
N ASN A 109 -8.26 -13.57 14.03
CA ASN A 109 -9.52 -14.30 14.16
C ASN A 109 -9.32 -15.77 14.49
N LYS A 110 -8.24 -16.41 14.01
CA LYS A 110 -7.89 -17.79 14.40
C LYS A 110 -7.48 -17.85 15.86
N GLN A 111 -6.73 -16.87 16.37
CA GLN A 111 -6.31 -16.85 17.77
C GLN A 111 -7.48 -16.64 18.74
N LYS A 112 -8.48 -15.82 18.37
CA LYS A 112 -9.71 -15.65 19.18
C LYS A 112 -10.60 -16.89 19.27
N LYS A 113 -10.40 -17.87 18.38
CA LYS A 113 -11.20 -19.11 18.32
C LYS A 113 -10.53 -20.29 19.03
N LYS A 114 -9.27 -20.13 19.45
CA LYS A 114 -8.56 -21.09 20.30
C LYS A 114 -8.79 -20.74 21.76
#